data_AF-A0A6S7KU88-F1
#
_entry.id   AF-A0A6S7KU88-F1
#
_cell.length_a   1.000
_cell.length_b   1.000
_cell.length_c   1.000
_cell.angle_alpha   90.00
_cell.angle_beta   90.00
_cell.angle_gamma   90.00
#
_symmetry.space_group_name_H-M   'P 1'
#
loop_
_entity.id
_entity.type
_entity.pdbx_description
1 polymer ?
#
loop_
_entity_poly.entity_id
_entity_poly.type
_entity_poly.pdbx_seq_one_letter_code
_entity_poly.pdbx_strand_id
1 'polypeptide(L)'
;MKATHREGESLAENRTRREKEAVTGDEEGLLWSKGLLEDKTAQSLVYTIYFYIGKIFGLRACEHRQLRLSNFVIENNKICYRENISKTFHGGLKDLKKKPRIVTRYCHEDEESVHEPCLVQMFKQYISLVNELNSIVPFLMKEAGLAIKTAHCLRVTTATNLFCAGHQEKLIRERTGHVSSALFTYEKPSNDQAMTVSKYVGPSVSKIVSLVDNCFKPPSKPKEDEKFQISD
;
A
#
# COMPACT_ATOMS: atom_id res chain seq x y z
N MET A 1 -54.22 44.38 -22.28
CA MET A 1 -53.37 43.71 -21.27
C MET A 1 -52.64 42.55 -21.94
N LYS A 2 -51.36 42.70 -22.25
CA LYS A 2 -50.47 41.61 -22.68
C LYS A 2 -49.11 41.81 -22.01
N ALA A 3 -48.60 40.71 -21.48
CA ALA A 3 -47.61 40.63 -20.42
C ALA A 3 -46.21 41.13 -20.84
N THR A 4 -45.58 41.86 -19.93
CA THR A 4 -44.15 42.18 -19.92
C THR A 4 -43.38 40.95 -19.44
N HIS A 5 -42.67 40.26 -20.34
CA HIS A 5 -41.67 39.28 -19.95
C HIS A 5 -40.35 40.00 -19.67
N ARG A 6 -39.91 39.96 -18.40
CA ARG A 6 -38.54 40.29 -17.99
C ARG A 6 -37.61 39.21 -18.54
N GLU A 7 -36.72 39.58 -19.45
CA GLU A 7 -35.54 38.79 -19.78
C GLU A 7 -34.57 38.88 -18.60
N GLY A 8 -34.58 37.84 -17.75
CA GLY A 8 -33.48 37.56 -16.85
C GLY A 8 -32.40 36.85 -17.66
N GLU A 9 -31.39 37.58 -18.11
CA GLU A 9 -30.17 37.00 -18.65
C GLU A 9 -29.43 36.28 -17.51
N SER A 10 -29.73 34.99 -17.32
CA SER A 10 -28.79 34.12 -16.62
C SER A 10 -27.61 33.89 -17.57
N LEU A 11 -26.53 34.65 -17.37
CA LEU A 11 -25.23 34.37 -17.95
C LEU A 11 -24.78 32.98 -17.49
N ALA A 12 -25.19 31.96 -18.24
CA ALA A 12 -24.53 30.67 -18.23
C ALA A 12 -23.13 30.92 -18.79
N GLU A 13 -22.15 31.12 -17.90
CA GLU A 13 -20.74 31.12 -18.27
C GLU A 13 -20.45 29.85 -19.04
N ASN A 14 -20.38 30.00 -20.37
CA ASN A 14 -19.87 29.01 -21.27
C ASN A 14 -18.43 28.72 -20.80
N ARG A 15 -18.23 27.59 -20.14
CA ARG A 15 -16.92 26.99 -19.92
C ARG A 15 -16.40 26.49 -21.26
N THR A 16 -16.10 27.43 -22.18
CA THR A 16 -15.34 27.13 -23.39
C THR A 16 -14.03 26.55 -22.89
N ARG A 17 -13.81 25.27 -23.22
CA ARG A 17 -12.64 24.52 -22.79
C ARG A 17 -11.43 25.27 -23.35
N ARG A 18 -10.68 25.97 -22.48
CA ARG A 18 -9.48 26.69 -22.89
C ARG A 18 -8.58 25.74 -23.67
N GLU A 19 -8.12 26.18 -24.84
CA GLU A 19 -7.19 25.41 -25.63
C GLU A 19 -5.94 25.12 -24.81
N LYS A 20 -5.34 23.96 -25.04
CA LYS A 20 -4.15 23.56 -24.31
C LYS A 20 -2.93 24.10 -25.02
N GLU A 21 -2.16 24.91 -24.32
CA GLU A 21 -0.90 25.45 -24.81
C GLU A 21 0.22 24.40 -24.70
N ALA A 22 1.18 24.46 -25.62
CA ALA A 22 2.37 23.62 -25.59
C ALA A 22 3.40 24.22 -24.64
N VAL A 23 4.19 23.37 -23.98
CA VAL A 23 5.36 23.82 -23.22
C VAL A 23 6.46 24.18 -24.22
N THR A 24 6.91 25.43 -24.18
CA THR A 24 7.96 25.98 -25.03
C THR A 24 9.35 25.56 -24.54
N GLY A 25 10.36 25.70 -25.42
CA GLY A 25 11.76 25.42 -25.06
C GLY A 25 12.28 26.33 -23.95
N ASP A 26 11.85 27.59 -23.93
CA ASP A 26 12.26 28.56 -22.90
C ASP A 26 11.66 28.22 -21.53
N GLU A 27 10.41 27.78 -21.49
CA GLU A 27 9.77 27.30 -20.26
C GLU A 27 10.47 26.05 -19.74
N GLU A 28 10.81 25.10 -20.61
CA GLU A 28 11.58 23.92 -20.23
C GLU A 28 12.97 24.29 -19.72
N GLY A 29 13.68 25.21 -20.38
CA GLY A 29 14.96 25.74 -19.92
C GLY A 29 14.84 26.39 -18.54
N LEU A 30 13.73 27.10 -18.28
CA LEU A 30 13.45 27.66 -16.96
C LEU A 30 13.23 26.55 -15.91
N LEU A 31 12.54 25.46 -16.23
CA LEU A 31 12.37 24.32 -15.33
C LEU A 31 13.71 23.67 -14.96
N TRP A 32 14.61 23.51 -15.92
CA TRP A 32 15.98 23.03 -15.68
C TRP A 32 16.78 24.01 -14.81
N SER A 33 16.77 25.30 -15.15
CA SER A 33 17.53 26.32 -14.38
C SER A 33 17.06 26.46 -12.93
N LYS A 34 15.79 26.18 -12.65
CA LYS A 34 15.21 26.15 -11.30
C LYS A 34 15.47 24.84 -10.54
N GLY A 35 16.14 23.86 -11.14
CA GLY A 35 16.36 22.54 -10.55
C GLY A 35 15.08 21.71 -10.39
N LEU A 36 14.01 22.05 -11.13
CA LEU A 36 12.78 21.26 -11.12
C LEU A 36 12.90 20.01 -11.98
N LEU A 37 13.69 20.10 -13.06
CA LEU A 37 14.15 18.97 -13.86
C LEU A 37 15.64 18.78 -13.56
N GLU A 38 15.99 17.67 -12.92
CA GLU A 38 17.35 17.18 -12.64
C GLU A 38 17.27 15.81 -11.92
N ASP A 39 18.38 15.14 -11.69
CA ASP A 39 18.50 13.83 -11.02
C ASP A 39 19.13 13.89 -9.62
N LYS A 40 19.36 15.08 -9.08
CA LYS A 40 20.04 15.27 -7.78
C LYS A 40 19.19 14.83 -6.59
N THR A 41 17.87 14.93 -6.68
CA THR A 41 16.95 14.51 -5.62
C THR A 41 15.94 13.49 -6.14
N ALA A 42 15.37 12.68 -5.25
CA ALA A 42 14.30 11.75 -5.64
C ALA A 42 13.10 12.47 -6.27
N GLN A 43 12.77 13.67 -5.77
CA GLN A 43 11.65 14.47 -6.26
C GLN A 43 11.93 15.02 -7.66
N SER A 44 13.07 15.67 -7.87
CA SER A 44 13.46 16.19 -9.18
C SER A 44 13.59 15.08 -10.22
N LEU A 45 14.12 13.90 -9.82
CA LEU A 45 14.23 12.74 -10.71
C LEU A 45 12.84 12.28 -11.17
N VAL A 46 11.89 12.12 -10.23
CA VAL A 46 10.51 11.74 -10.55
C VAL A 46 9.86 12.77 -11.46
N TYR A 47 10.06 14.06 -11.23
CA TYR A 47 9.53 15.13 -12.08
C TYR A 47 10.10 15.08 -13.49
N THR A 48 11.41 14.89 -13.60
CA THR A 48 12.10 14.78 -14.89
C THR A 48 11.58 13.59 -15.69
N ILE A 49 11.52 12.41 -15.05
CA ILE A 49 11.01 11.20 -15.69
C ILE A 49 9.55 11.38 -16.11
N TYR A 50 8.69 11.89 -15.22
CA TYR A 50 7.28 12.12 -15.53
C TYR A 50 7.09 13.06 -16.73
N PHE A 51 7.81 14.19 -16.73
CA PHE A 51 7.77 15.20 -17.79
C PHE A 51 8.20 14.60 -19.14
N TYR A 52 9.37 13.96 -19.18
CA TYR A 52 9.93 13.44 -20.43
C TYR A 52 9.22 12.20 -20.95
N ILE A 53 8.62 11.35 -20.09
CA ILE A 53 7.74 10.27 -20.57
C ILE A 53 6.58 10.86 -21.38
N GLY A 54 5.95 11.92 -20.87
CA GLY A 54 4.82 12.57 -21.54
C GLY A 54 5.24 13.23 -22.86
N LYS A 55 6.32 14.02 -22.81
CA LYS A 55 6.84 14.78 -23.94
C LYS A 55 7.38 13.89 -25.06
N ILE A 56 8.23 12.92 -24.74
CA ILE A 56 8.96 12.11 -25.74
C ILE A 56 8.02 11.10 -26.42
N PHE A 57 7.14 10.46 -25.65
CA PHE A 57 6.26 9.42 -26.17
C PHE A 57 4.89 9.94 -26.59
N GLY A 58 4.57 11.21 -26.29
CA GLY A 58 3.30 11.84 -26.65
C GLY A 58 2.12 11.07 -26.07
N LEU A 59 2.13 10.83 -24.76
CA LEU A 59 1.12 10.03 -24.08
C LEU A 59 -0.16 10.82 -23.81
N ARG A 60 -1.30 10.14 -23.87
CA ARG A 60 -2.56 10.71 -23.40
C ARG A 60 -2.60 10.73 -21.88
N ALA A 61 -3.37 11.65 -21.31
CA ALA A 61 -3.49 11.79 -19.85
C ALA A 61 -3.89 10.49 -19.12
N CYS A 62 -4.73 9.64 -19.74
CA CYS A 62 -5.09 8.35 -19.15
C CYS A 62 -3.99 7.30 -19.24
N GLU A 63 -3.21 7.27 -20.33
CA GLU A 63 -2.06 6.38 -20.50
C GLU A 63 -0.96 6.75 -19.51
N HIS A 64 -0.73 8.05 -19.35
CA HIS A 64 0.25 8.61 -18.42
C HIS A 64 -0.04 8.21 -16.97
N ARG A 65 -1.32 8.23 -16.55
CA ARG A 65 -1.74 7.75 -15.22
C ARG A 65 -1.60 6.25 -14.99
N GLN A 66 -1.50 5.46 -16.05
CA GLN A 66 -1.48 3.99 -15.99
C GLN A 66 -0.11 3.39 -16.37
N LEU A 67 0.92 4.22 -16.37
CA LEU A 67 2.30 3.80 -16.64
C LEU A 67 2.76 2.73 -15.65
N ARG A 68 3.43 1.71 -16.18
CA ARG A 68 4.08 0.64 -15.42
C ARG A 68 5.54 0.56 -15.83
N LEU A 69 6.40 0.05 -14.94
CA LEU A 69 7.81 -0.20 -15.28
C LEU A 69 7.95 -1.13 -16.49
N SER A 70 7.06 -2.12 -16.62
CA SER A 70 7.03 -3.05 -17.75
C SER A 70 6.75 -2.40 -19.11
N ASN A 71 6.33 -1.12 -19.13
CA ASN A 71 6.16 -0.38 -20.38
C ASN A 71 7.49 0.08 -20.97
N PHE A 72 8.57 0.07 -20.20
CA PHE A 72 9.86 0.60 -20.62
C PHE A 72 10.90 -0.52 -20.76
N VAL A 73 11.63 -0.48 -21.87
CA VAL A 73 12.87 -1.24 -22.05
C VAL A 73 13.98 -0.20 -22.26
N ILE A 74 14.96 -0.21 -21.36
CA ILE A 74 16.08 0.74 -21.40
C ILE A 74 17.33 -0.02 -21.80
N GLU A 75 18.00 0.44 -22.85
CA GLU A 75 19.29 -0.04 -23.30
C GLU A 75 20.35 1.05 -23.11
N ASN A 76 21.57 0.85 -23.60
CA ASN A 76 22.67 1.79 -23.37
C ASN A 76 22.48 3.15 -24.04
N ASN A 77 21.88 3.17 -25.23
CA ASN A 77 21.69 4.39 -26.01
C ASN A 77 20.22 4.77 -26.23
N LYS A 78 19.27 3.93 -25.81
CA LYS A 78 17.86 4.14 -26.15
C LYS A 78 16.88 3.74 -25.05
N ILE A 79 15.72 4.40 -25.09
CA ILE A 79 14.56 4.10 -24.25
C ILE A 79 13.41 3.71 -25.17
N CYS A 80 12.87 2.52 -24.98
CA CYS A 80 11.73 2.01 -25.73
C CYS A 80 10.50 2.02 -24.83
N TYR A 81 9.45 2.74 -25.23
CA TYR A 81 8.13 2.66 -24.64
C TYR A 81 7.25 1.72 -25.45
N ARG A 82 6.65 0.73 -24.79
CA ARG A 82 5.61 -0.14 -25.33
C ARG A 82 4.29 0.18 -24.64
N GLU A 83 3.33 0.62 -25.42
CA GLU A 83 1.97 0.91 -24.95
C GLU A 83 1.31 -0.36 -24.41
N ASN A 84 0.65 -0.26 -23.25
CA ASN A 84 -0.31 -1.29 -22.83
C ASN A 84 -1.45 -1.27 -23.86
N ILE A 85 -1.78 -2.42 -24.46
CA ILE A 85 -2.89 -2.53 -25.42
C ILE A 85 -4.14 -1.88 -24.80
N SER A 86 -4.56 -0.70 -25.27
CA SER A 86 -5.56 0.10 -24.57
C SER A 86 -6.57 0.81 -25.50
N LYS A 87 -7.74 1.02 -24.90
CA LYS A 87 -9.00 1.63 -25.34
C LYS A 87 -9.85 0.92 -26.36
N THR A 88 -9.27 0.08 -27.20
CA THR A 88 -10.01 -0.40 -28.36
C THR A 88 -10.08 -1.93 -28.41
N PHE A 89 -9.54 -2.60 -27.40
CA PHE A 89 -9.72 -4.03 -27.17
C PHE A 89 -11.07 -4.26 -26.48
N HIS A 90 -12.12 -4.41 -27.29
CA HIS A 90 -13.46 -4.77 -26.83
C HIS A 90 -13.59 -6.30 -26.69
N GLY A 91 -12.49 -7.04 -26.93
CA GLY A 91 -12.46 -8.51 -26.91
C GLY A 91 -12.98 -9.14 -28.21
N GLY A 92 -13.21 -8.36 -29.26
CA GLY A 92 -13.68 -8.87 -30.55
C GLY A 92 -12.55 -9.46 -31.40
N LEU A 93 -12.88 -10.37 -32.33
CA LEU A 93 -11.90 -10.98 -33.26
C LEU A 93 -11.05 -9.96 -34.04
N LYS A 94 -11.59 -8.76 -34.29
CA LYS A 94 -10.88 -7.66 -34.98
C LYS A 94 -9.79 -7.01 -34.11
N ASP A 95 -9.87 -7.16 -32.80
CA ASP A 95 -8.93 -6.57 -31.85
C ASP A 95 -7.63 -7.39 -31.71
N LEU A 96 -7.64 -8.67 -32.11
CA LEU A 96 -6.42 -9.50 -32.19
C LEU A 96 -5.38 -8.94 -33.18
N LYS A 97 -5.81 -8.13 -34.15
CA LYS A 97 -4.90 -7.50 -35.13
C LYS A 97 -4.24 -6.22 -34.61
N LYS A 98 -4.64 -5.70 -33.45
CA LYS A 98 -4.10 -4.45 -32.90
C LYS A 98 -2.73 -4.68 -32.31
N LYS A 99 -1.73 -4.10 -32.96
CA LYS A 99 -0.35 -4.09 -32.45
C LYS A 99 -0.18 -2.92 -31.49
N PRO A 100 0.47 -3.13 -30.32
CA PRO A 100 0.76 -2.04 -29.40
C PRO A 100 1.70 -1.03 -30.07
N ARG A 101 1.49 0.26 -29.77
CA ARG A 101 2.42 1.31 -30.22
C ARG A 101 3.75 1.13 -29.50
N ILE A 102 4.84 1.12 -30.27
CA ILE A 102 6.20 1.11 -29.76
C ILE A 102 6.86 2.41 -30.22
N VAL A 103 7.40 3.16 -29.27
CA VAL A 103 8.13 4.40 -29.55
C VAL A 103 9.51 4.29 -28.93
N THR A 104 10.54 4.54 -29.74
CA THR A 104 11.93 4.47 -29.30
C THR A 104 12.54 5.86 -29.34
N ARG A 105 13.19 6.25 -28.26
CA ARG A 105 14.02 7.46 -28.19
C ARG A 105 15.48 7.04 -28.13
N TYR A 106 16.28 7.56 -29.06
CA TYR A 106 17.74 7.48 -29.02
C TYR A 106 18.32 8.70 -28.31
N CYS A 107 19.33 8.47 -27.49
CA CYS A 107 19.99 9.47 -26.67
C CYS A 107 21.37 9.83 -27.24
N HIS A 108 22.10 8.79 -27.67
CA HIS A 108 23.47 8.86 -28.17
C HIS A 108 23.49 8.46 -29.65
N GLU A 109 24.35 9.08 -30.45
CA GLU A 109 24.67 8.58 -31.81
C GLU A 109 25.55 7.33 -31.72
N ASP A 110 26.56 7.37 -30.82
CA ASP A 110 27.48 6.27 -30.54
C ASP A 110 27.46 5.86 -29.05
N GLU A 111 27.65 4.57 -28.75
CA GLU A 111 27.52 4.01 -27.38
C GLU A 111 28.47 4.63 -26.33
N GLU A 112 29.55 5.27 -26.76
CA GLU A 112 30.55 5.91 -25.90
C GLU A 112 30.37 7.42 -25.73
N SER A 113 29.44 8.04 -26.48
CA SER A 113 29.22 9.48 -26.37
C SER A 113 28.58 9.82 -25.02
N VAL A 114 29.18 10.76 -24.30
CA VAL A 114 28.65 11.29 -23.02
C VAL A 114 28.07 12.66 -23.31
N HIS A 115 26.81 12.88 -22.94
CA HIS A 115 26.18 14.20 -22.99
C HIS A 115 25.42 14.48 -21.70
N GLU A 116 25.31 15.76 -21.35
CA GLU A 116 24.50 16.23 -20.23
C GLU A 116 23.40 17.18 -20.72
N PRO A 117 22.14 17.01 -20.29
CA PRO A 117 21.62 15.93 -19.45
C PRO A 117 21.38 14.62 -20.24
N CYS A 118 21.65 13.45 -19.64
CA CYS A 118 21.41 12.14 -20.26
C CYS A 118 20.13 11.47 -19.75
N LEU A 119 19.06 11.52 -20.55
CA LEU A 119 17.78 10.91 -20.16
C LEU A 119 17.87 9.39 -19.99
N VAL A 120 18.69 8.69 -20.77
CA VAL A 120 18.88 7.23 -20.59
C VAL A 120 19.42 6.94 -19.20
N GLN A 121 20.43 7.69 -18.73
CA GLN A 121 20.99 7.52 -17.39
C GLN A 121 19.96 7.82 -16.30
N MET A 122 19.22 8.93 -16.43
CA MET A 122 18.15 9.28 -15.48
C MET A 122 17.09 8.18 -15.40
N PHE A 123 16.66 7.63 -16.54
CA PHE A 123 15.70 6.53 -16.58
C PHE A 123 16.27 5.25 -15.96
N LYS A 124 17.54 4.91 -16.23
CA LYS A 124 18.22 3.77 -15.60
C LYS A 124 18.26 3.92 -14.08
N GLN A 125 18.64 5.09 -13.57
CA GLN A 125 18.65 5.40 -12.14
C GLN A 125 17.26 5.25 -11.54
N TYR A 126 16.24 5.84 -12.17
CA TYR A 126 14.86 5.74 -11.69
C TYR A 126 14.37 4.28 -11.61
N ILE A 127 14.57 3.48 -12.66
CA ILE A 127 14.16 2.07 -12.66
C ILE A 127 14.93 1.26 -11.62
N SER A 128 16.24 1.51 -11.43
CA SER A 128 17.03 0.85 -10.37
C SER A 128 16.42 1.10 -9.00
N LEU A 129 16.17 2.38 -8.65
CA LEU A 129 15.59 2.77 -7.37
C LEU A 129 14.22 2.13 -7.15
N VAL A 130 13.37 2.08 -8.18
CA VAL A 130 12.05 1.43 -8.05
C VAL A 130 12.19 -0.08 -7.82
N ASN A 131 13.13 -0.74 -8.49
CA ASN A 131 13.37 -2.18 -8.29
C ASN A 131 13.93 -2.49 -6.89
N GLU A 132 14.79 -1.61 -6.36
CA GLU A 132 15.36 -1.73 -5.02
C GLU A 132 14.29 -1.70 -3.92
N LEU A 133 13.14 -1.03 -4.14
CA LEU A 133 12.02 -1.02 -3.19
C LEU A 133 11.57 -2.43 -2.77
N ASN A 134 11.63 -3.40 -3.68
CA ASN A 134 11.26 -4.80 -3.38
C ASN A 134 12.24 -5.47 -2.41
N SER A 135 13.49 -4.99 -2.36
CA SER A 135 14.56 -5.51 -1.52
C SER A 135 14.69 -4.80 -0.17
N ILE A 136 13.95 -3.70 0.06
CA ILE A 136 14.04 -2.92 1.30
C ILE A 136 13.71 -3.78 2.53
N VAL A 137 12.63 -4.56 2.51
CA VAL A 137 12.27 -5.39 3.67
C VAL A 137 13.36 -6.42 3.99
N PRO A 138 13.85 -7.22 3.01
CA PRO A 138 15.01 -8.08 3.23
C PRO A 138 16.24 -7.34 3.78
N PHE A 139 16.55 -6.17 3.21
CA PHE A 139 17.68 -5.34 3.63
C PHE A 139 17.56 -4.90 5.09
N LEU A 140 16.43 -4.30 5.48
CA LEU A 140 16.19 -3.84 6.86
C LEU A 140 16.29 -4.99 7.87
N MET A 141 15.77 -6.18 7.53
CA MET A 141 15.85 -7.35 8.40
C MET A 141 17.31 -7.82 8.58
N LYS A 142 18.08 -7.84 7.49
CA LYS A 142 19.49 -8.23 7.51
C LYS A 142 20.33 -7.26 8.34
N GLU A 143 20.15 -5.96 8.15
CA GLU A 143 20.86 -4.92 8.93
C GLU A 143 20.53 -4.98 10.42
N ALA A 144 19.30 -5.37 10.77
CA ALA A 144 18.90 -5.61 12.15
C ALA A 144 19.39 -6.96 12.73
N GLY A 145 20.09 -7.80 11.95
CA GLY A 145 20.51 -9.14 12.36
C GLY A 145 19.34 -10.13 12.54
N LEU A 146 18.20 -9.85 11.91
CA LEU A 146 16.97 -10.64 12.01
C LEU A 146 16.83 -11.61 10.83
N ALA A 147 15.99 -12.64 11.02
CA ALA A 147 15.64 -13.56 9.96
C ALA A 147 15.00 -12.81 8.77
N ILE A 148 15.48 -13.10 7.56
CA ILE A 148 15.06 -12.44 6.31
C ILE A 148 13.53 -12.54 6.14
N LYS A 149 12.92 -11.42 5.76
CA LYS A 149 11.48 -11.32 5.44
C LYS A 149 11.29 -10.60 4.12
N THR A 150 10.14 -10.80 3.50
CA THR A 150 9.73 -10.11 2.27
C THR A 150 8.54 -9.19 2.55
N ALA A 151 8.15 -8.36 1.57
CA ALA A 151 6.95 -7.53 1.68
C ALA A 151 5.68 -8.34 1.98
N HIS A 152 5.60 -9.62 1.56
CA HIS A 152 4.50 -10.51 1.91
C HIS A 152 4.35 -10.70 3.42
N CYS A 153 5.46 -10.77 4.16
CA CYS A 153 5.44 -10.88 5.62
C CYS A 153 4.74 -9.69 6.29
N LEU A 154 4.78 -8.49 5.70
CA LEU A 154 4.06 -7.33 6.23
C LEU A 154 2.54 -7.53 6.18
N ARG A 155 2.04 -8.13 5.09
CA ARG A 155 0.61 -8.51 4.97
C ARG A 155 0.24 -9.57 6.02
N VAL A 156 1.11 -10.55 6.27
CA VAL A 156 0.94 -11.54 7.34
C VAL A 156 0.85 -10.83 8.70
N THR A 157 1.78 -9.92 8.99
CA THR A 157 1.77 -9.13 10.23
C THR A 157 0.46 -8.38 10.42
N THR A 158 -0.07 -7.71 9.39
CA THR A 158 -1.37 -7.02 9.49
C THR A 158 -2.50 -7.99 9.84
N ALA A 159 -2.60 -9.12 9.15
CA ALA A 159 -3.66 -10.10 9.41
C ALA A 159 -3.54 -10.71 10.82
N THR A 160 -2.36 -11.18 11.20
CA THR A 160 -2.10 -11.77 12.51
C THR A 160 -2.40 -10.78 13.64
N ASN A 161 -1.99 -9.52 13.52
CA ASN A 161 -2.29 -8.51 14.55
C ASN A 161 -3.79 -8.28 14.73
N LEU A 162 -4.56 -8.24 13.63
CA LEU A 162 -6.02 -8.08 13.70
C LEU A 162 -6.71 -9.30 14.31
N PHE A 163 -6.24 -10.50 13.99
CA PHE A 163 -6.71 -11.74 14.62
C PHE A 163 -6.41 -11.74 16.11
N CYS A 164 -5.18 -11.44 16.52
CA CYS A 164 -4.80 -11.40 17.93
C CYS A 164 -5.57 -10.34 18.73
N ALA A 165 -5.96 -9.22 18.10
CA ALA A 165 -6.83 -8.20 18.68
C ALA A 165 -8.31 -8.61 18.77
N GLY A 166 -8.68 -9.80 18.26
CA GLY A 166 -10.04 -10.33 18.32
C GLY A 166 -11.01 -9.69 17.32
N HIS A 167 -10.51 -9.06 16.25
CA HIS A 167 -11.39 -8.51 15.21
C HIS A 167 -12.06 -9.61 14.38
N GLN A 168 -13.27 -9.33 13.91
CA GLN A 168 -14.02 -10.26 13.09
C GLN A 168 -13.37 -10.51 11.74
N GLU A 169 -13.39 -11.77 11.31
CA GLU A 169 -12.84 -12.24 10.04
C GLU A 169 -13.28 -11.38 8.84
N LYS A 170 -14.56 -10.99 8.77
CA LYS A 170 -15.10 -10.16 7.68
C LYS A 170 -14.31 -8.87 7.49
N LEU A 171 -13.98 -8.18 8.59
CA LEU A 171 -13.22 -6.93 8.57
C LEU A 171 -11.76 -7.17 8.17
N ILE A 172 -11.19 -8.29 8.61
CA ILE A 172 -9.82 -8.67 8.26
C ILE A 172 -9.74 -9.01 6.77
N ARG A 173 -10.70 -9.77 6.23
CA ARG A 173 -10.82 -10.07 4.80
C ARG A 173 -10.95 -8.81 3.96
N GLU A 174 -11.79 -7.87 4.36
CA GLU A 174 -11.96 -6.59 3.68
C GLU A 174 -10.65 -5.78 3.70
N ARG A 175 -10.00 -5.67 4.86
CA ARG A 175 -8.73 -4.93 5.01
C ARG A 175 -7.59 -5.54 4.20
N THR A 176 -7.50 -6.86 4.16
CA THR A 176 -6.39 -7.59 3.52
C THR A 176 -6.70 -7.98 2.07
N GLY A 177 -7.94 -7.88 1.62
CA GLY A 177 -8.37 -8.29 0.28
C GLY A 177 -8.36 -9.79 0.06
N HIS A 178 -8.60 -10.61 1.09
CA HIS A 178 -8.75 -12.06 0.92
C HIS A 178 -10.21 -12.41 0.59
N VAL A 179 -10.40 -13.16 -0.49
CA VAL A 179 -11.70 -13.73 -0.87
C VAL A 179 -11.84 -15.19 -0.43
N SER A 180 -10.73 -15.88 -0.18
CA SER A 180 -10.66 -17.31 0.16
C SER A 180 -10.25 -17.55 1.60
N SER A 181 -10.31 -18.83 2.01
CA SER A 181 -9.84 -19.34 3.31
C SER A 181 -8.33 -19.23 3.53
N ALA A 182 -7.56 -18.78 2.55
CA ALA A 182 -6.12 -18.56 2.71
C ALA A 182 -5.77 -17.63 3.88
N LEU A 183 -6.70 -16.75 4.27
CA LEU A 183 -6.56 -15.87 5.43
C LEU A 183 -6.27 -16.64 6.73
N PHE A 184 -6.85 -17.82 6.92
CA PHE A 184 -6.72 -18.62 8.14
C PHE A 184 -5.30 -19.14 8.37
N THR A 185 -4.45 -19.16 7.33
CA THR A 185 -3.02 -19.48 7.52
C THR A 185 -2.29 -18.47 8.42
N TYR A 186 -2.84 -17.27 8.59
CA TYR A 186 -2.30 -16.23 9.46
C TYR A 186 -2.95 -16.19 10.84
N GLU A 187 -4.04 -16.94 11.03
CA GLU A 187 -4.77 -17.01 12.29
C GLU A 187 -3.99 -17.90 13.26
N LYS A 188 -3.41 -17.27 14.28
CA LYS A 188 -2.79 -17.95 15.40
C LYS A 188 -3.40 -17.38 16.67
N PRO A 189 -4.01 -18.20 17.53
CA PRO A 189 -4.60 -17.71 18.77
C PRO A 189 -3.51 -17.09 19.64
N SER A 190 -3.74 -15.88 20.13
CA SER A 190 -2.85 -15.25 21.10
C SER A 190 -3.01 -15.91 22.47
N ASN A 191 -2.01 -15.74 23.34
CA ASN A 191 -2.11 -16.21 24.73
C ASN A 191 -3.31 -15.58 25.45
N ASP A 192 -3.63 -14.33 25.15
CA ASP A 192 -4.78 -13.63 25.76
C ASP A 192 -6.12 -14.21 25.30
N GLN A 193 -6.21 -14.59 24.03
CA GLN A 193 -7.39 -15.28 23.50
C GLN A 193 -7.53 -16.67 24.12
N ALA A 194 -6.43 -17.42 24.21
CA ALA A 194 -6.43 -18.72 24.88
C ALA A 194 -6.86 -18.60 26.35
N MET A 195 -6.33 -17.63 27.08
CA MET A 195 -6.68 -17.34 28.47
C MET A 195 -8.15 -16.94 28.62
N THR A 196 -8.66 -16.13 27.68
CA THR A 196 -10.06 -15.72 27.64
C THR A 196 -10.96 -16.94 27.45
N VAL A 197 -10.63 -17.83 26.50
CA VAL A 197 -11.37 -19.09 26.31
C VAL A 197 -11.34 -19.94 27.57
N SER A 198 -10.18 -20.15 28.19
CA SER A 198 -10.05 -20.94 29.43
C SER A 198 -10.95 -20.46 30.56
N LYS A 199 -11.17 -19.14 30.70
CA LYS A 199 -12.10 -18.58 31.70
C LYS A 199 -13.55 -19.03 31.47
N TYR A 200 -13.96 -19.23 30.22
CA TYR A 200 -15.31 -19.66 29.87
C TYR A 200 -15.50 -21.17 29.92
N VAL A 201 -14.46 -21.96 29.62
CA VAL A 201 -14.55 -23.44 29.65
C VAL A 201 -14.25 -24.02 31.04
N GLY A 202 -13.53 -23.27 31.89
CA GLY A 202 -13.25 -23.65 33.26
C GLY A 202 -14.52 -23.70 34.12
N PRO A 203 -14.51 -24.45 35.24
CA PRO A 203 -15.65 -24.50 36.14
C PRO A 203 -15.97 -23.11 36.69
N SER A 204 -17.27 -22.78 36.78
CA SER A 204 -17.73 -21.49 37.29
C SER A 204 -17.29 -21.31 38.74
N VAL A 205 -16.28 -20.46 38.95
CA VAL A 205 -15.71 -20.19 40.28
C VAL A 205 -16.79 -19.64 41.23
N SER A 206 -17.78 -18.91 40.72
CA SER A 206 -18.90 -18.39 41.52
C SER A 206 -19.84 -19.46 42.07
N LYS A 207 -19.92 -20.64 41.43
CA LYS A 207 -20.69 -21.79 41.93
C LYS A 207 -19.89 -22.72 42.84
N ILE A 208 -18.55 -22.67 42.79
CA ILE A 208 -17.69 -23.47 43.66
C ILE A 208 -17.58 -22.83 45.04
N VAL A 209 -17.45 -21.50 45.13
CA VAL A 209 -17.37 -20.78 46.42
C VAL A 209 -18.57 -21.08 47.33
N SER A 210 -19.78 -21.20 46.76
CA SER A 210 -20.99 -21.57 47.53
C SER A 210 -21.02 -23.02 48.05
N LEU A 211 -20.15 -23.90 47.56
CA LEU A 211 -20.04 -25.29 48.03
C LEU A 211 -18.94 -25.46 49.09
N VAL A 212 -17.84 -24.71 49.00
CA VAL A 212 -16.75 -24.78 49.99
C VAL A 212 -17.12 -24.15 51.33
N ASP A 213 -17.96 -23.12 51.34
CA ASP A 213 -18.46 -22.50 52.59
C ASP A 213 -19.37 -23.43 53.42
N ASN A 214 -19.93 -24.48 52.81
CA ASN A 214 -20.83 -25.43 53.48
C ASN A 214 -20.13 -26.68 54.04
N CYS A 215 -18.86 -26.93 53.71
CA CYS A 215 -18.15 -28.15 54.11
C CYS A 215 -17.11 -27.95 55.23
N PHE A 216 -16.85 -26.72 55.66
CA PHE A 216 -15.91 -26.43 56.76
C PHE A 216 -16.66 -25.80 57.95
N LYS A 217 -17.47 -26.59 58.66
CA LYS A 217 -17.80 -26.26 60.06
C LYS A 217 -16.67 -26.79 60.93
N PRO A 218 -15.87 -25.93 61.59
CA PRO A 218 -14.92 -26.40 62.58
C PRO A 218 -15.68 -27.06 63.76
N PRO A 219 -15.12 -28.12 64.38
CA PRO A 219 -15.75 -28.76 65.53
C PRO A 219 -15.91 -27.77 66.69
N SER A 220 -17.07 -27.82 67.34
CA SER A 220 -17.43 -27.01 68.50
C SER A 220 -16.45 -27.21 69.67
N LYS A 221 -15.96 -26.11 70.25
CA LYS A 221 -15.07 -26.11 71.42
C LYS A 221 -15.64 -26.93 72.59
N PRO A 222 -14.81 -27.70 73.32
CA PRO A 222 -15.23 -28.35 74.56
C PRO A 222 -15.43 -27.32 75.69
N LYS A 223 -16.37 -27.60 76.59
CA LYS A 223 -16.68 -26.80 77.78
C LYS A 223 -15.54 -26.92 78.79
N GLU A 224 -14.99 -25.78 79.22
CA GLU A 224 -14.15 -25.69 80.41
C GLU A 224 -15.07 -25.73 81.62
N ASP A 225 -14.98 -26.79 82.44
CA ASP A 225 -15.35 -26.79 83.85
C ASP A 225 -14.85 -28.09 84.49
N GLU A 226 -13.66 -28.06 85.10
CA GLU A 226 -13.38 -28.83 86.32
C GLU A 226 -12.15 -28.24 87.04
N LYS A 227 -12.42 -27.49 88.10
CA LYS A 227 -11.45 -27.04 89.10
C LYS A 227 -10.97 -28.27 89.89
N PHE A 228 -9.67 -28.57 89.82
CA PHE A 228 -9.03 -29.48 90.77
C PHE A 228 -8.51 -28.66 91.97
N GLN A 229 -9.14 -28.83 93.14
CA GLN A 229 -8.63 -28.37 94.42
C GLN A 229 -7.63 -29.41 94.94
N ILE A 230 -6.44 -28.95 95.35
CA ILE A 230 -5.46 -29.73 96.09
C ILE A 230 -5.66 -29.41 97.57
N SER A 231 -5.83 -30.44 98.39
CA SER A 231 -5.73 -30.41 99.85
C SER A 231 -4.48 -31.16 100.28
N ASP A 232 -3.79 -30.61 101.27
CA ASP A 232 -2.55 -31.12 101.90
C ASP A 232 -2.60 -32.58 102.40
#